data_AF-E4NVZ6-F1
#
_entry.id   AF-E4NVZ6-F1
#
_cell.length_a   1.000
_cell.length_b   1.000
_cell.length_c   1.000
_cell.angle_alpha   90.00
_cell.angle_beta   90.00
_cell.angle_gamma   90.00
#
_symmetry.space_group_name_H-M   'P 1'
#
loop_
_entity.id
_entity.type
_entity.pdbx_description
1 polymer ?
#
loop_
_entity_poly.entity_id
_entity_poly.type
_entity_poly.pdbx_seq_one_letter_code
_entity_poly.pdbx_strand_id
1 'polypeptide(L)'
;MIKRNPEQIDILLGDKGYDDQKIRRLVRQHEIRPLIKHREFTSLHKAWNARLDADLFGQRSQSETVNSTLKRKYGAFVRSRRWWKQFRELTIACLVHNIDRSL
;
A
#
# COMPACT_ATOMS: atom_id res chain seq x y z
N MET A 1 5.17 6.81 4.93
CA MET A 1 3.93 7.13 4.19
C MET A 1 2.77 7.31 5.17
N ILE A 2 2.43 6.29 5.96
CA ILE A 2 1.34 6.36 6.97
C ILE A 2 1.48 7.56 7.92
N LYS A 3 2.69 7.84 8.41
CA LYS A 3 2.95 8.98 9.31
C LYS A 3 2.78 10.38 8.69
N ARG A 4 2.68 10.50 7.36
CA ARG A 4 2.61 11.83 6.70
C ARG A 4 1.21 12.41 6.70
N ASN A 5 0.20 11.57 6.48
CA ASN A 5 -1.21 11.96 6.42
C ASN A 5 -2.10 10.85 6.99
N PRO A 6 -1.92 10.45 8.27
CA PRO A 6 -2.71 9.40 8.88
C PRO A 6 -4.21 9.72 8.89
N GLU A 7 -4.57 10.99 9.06
CA GLU A 7 -5.95 11.50 9.09
C GLU A 7 -6.72 11.34 7.77
N GLN A 8 -6.04 11.04 6.67
CA GLN A 8 -6.67 10.81 5.36
C GLN A 8 -6.86 9.31 5.05
N ILE A 9 -6.56 8.42 6.00
CA ILE A 9 -6.51 6.97 5.78
C ILE A 9 -7.39 6.28 6.80
N ASP A 10 -8.57 5.83 6.41
CA ASP A 10 -9.45 5.06 7.31
C ASP A 10 -9.02 3.57 7.39
N ILE A 11 -8.60 3.02 6.25
CA ILE A 11 -8.30 1.60 6.10
C ILE A 11 -6.99 1.43 5.34
N LEU A 12 -6.06 0.69 5.91
CA LEU A 12 -4.80 0.35 5.27
C LEU A 12 -4.83 -1.08 4.73
N LEU A 13 -4.89 -1.23 3.41
CA LEU A 13 -4.73 -2.51 2.73
C LEU A 13 -3.24 -2.84 2.55
N GLY A 14 -2.86 -4.10 2.73
CA GLY A 14 -1.49 -4.53 2.51
C GLY A 14 -1.32 -6.01 2.24
N ASP A 15 -0.21 -6.34 1.58
CA ASP A 15 0.14 -7.73 1.31
C ASP A 15 0.61 -8.49 2.55
N LYS A 16 0.56 -9.82 2.46
CA LYS A 16 1.21 -10.76 3.38
C LYS A 16 2.70 -10.44 3.58
N GLY A 17 3.35 -9.86 2.58
CA GLY A 17 4.72 -9.35 2.68
C GLY A 17 4.90 -8.28 3.75
N TYR A 18 3.87 -7.47 4.00
CA TYR A 18 3.82 -6.37 4.97
C TYR A 18 3.22 -6.77 6.32
N ASP A 19 3.10 -8.06 6.61
CA ASP A 19 2.69 -8.56 7.92
C ASP A 19 3.77 -8.32 8.99
N ASP A 20 3.86 -7.08 9.45
CA ASP A 20 4.77 -6.63 10.51
C ASP A 20 3.96 -6.04 11.65
N GLN A 21 4.21 -6.53 12.87
CA GLN A 21 3.55 -6.06 14.09
C GLN A 21 3.82 -4.58 14.36
N LYS A 22 4.98 -4.04 13.99
CA LYS A 22 5.30 -2.61 14.12
C LYS A 22 4.39 -1.77 13.23
N ILE A 23 4.13 -2.23 12.01
CA ILE A 23 3.20 -1.55 11.08
C ILE A 23 1.79 -1.60 11.66
N ARG A 24 1.32 -2.78 12.08
CA ARG A 24 -0.03 -2.94 12.67
C ARG A 24 -0.22 -2.07 13.90
N ARG A 25 0.78 -1.98 14.78
CA ARG A 25 0.76 -1.13 15.97
C ARG A 25 0.71 0.36 15.61
N LEU A 26 1.56 0.79 14.68
CA LEU A 26 1.58 2.18 14.21
C LEU A 26 0.24 2.62 13.62
N VAL A 27 -0.35 1.75 12.79
CA VAL A 27 -1.63 2.04 12.11
C VAL A 27 -2.76 2.15 13.13
N ARG A 28 -2.80 1.25 14.11
CA ARG A 28 -3.77 1.32 15.23
C ARG A 28 -3.59 2.54 16.14
N GLN A 29 -2.36 3.04 16.31
CA GLN A 29 -2.11 4.28 17.07
C GLN A 29 -2.74 5.51 16.40
N HIS A 30 -2.94 5.45 15.09
CA HIS A 30 -3.62 6.49 14.32
C HIS A 30 -5.10 6.14 14.08
N GLU A 31 -5.67 5.16 14.81
CA GLU A 31 -7.05 4.69 14.67
C GLU A 31 -7.40 4.12 13.28
N ILE A 32 -6.38 3.85 12.47
CA ILE A 32 -6.53 3.28 11.12
C ILE A 32 -6.77 1.77 11.26
N ARG A 33 -7.69 1.21 10.46
CA ARG A 33 -7.93 -0.23 10.42
C ARG A 33 -6.92 -0.94 9.50
N PRO A 34 -6.00 -1.81 10.02
CA PRO A 34 -5.10 -2.56 9.17
C PRO A 34 -5.78 -3.80 8.57
N LEU A 35 -5.87 -3.86 7.25
CA LEU A 35 -6.37 -5.00 6.48
C LEU A 35 -5.21 -5.62 5.70
N ILE A 36 -4.34 -6.27 6.45
CA ILE A 36 -3.11 -6.92 5.97
C ILE A 36 -3.25 -8.42 6.21
N LYS A 37 -3.04 -9.25 5.20
CA LYS A 37 -3.05 -10.71 5.35
C LYS A 37 -1.96 -11.17 6.32
N HIS A 38 -2.30 -12.09 7.21
CA HIS A 38 -1.34 -12.71 8.10
C HIS A 38 -0.48 -13.73 7.35
N ARG A 39 0.80 -13.82 7.73
CA ARG A 39 1.66 -14.92 7.32
C ARG A 39 1.21 -16.20 8.01
N GLU A 40 0.72 -17.16 7.23
CA GLU A 40 0.17 -18.41 7.74
C GLU A 40 1.26 -19.33 8.31
N PHE A 41 1.51 -19.19 9.61
CA PHE A 41 2.39 -20.06 10.38
C PHE A 41 1.60 -20.98 11.32
N THR A 42 0.37 -20.58 11.68
CA THR A 42 -0.50 -21.30 12.62
C THR A 42 -1.92 -21.39 12.09
N SER A 43 -2.74 -22.30 12.65
CA SER A 43 -4.16 -22.42 12.34
C SER A 43 -4.94 -21.13 12.66
N LEU A 44 -4.51 -20.39 13.69
CA LEU A 44 -5.10 -19.08 14.04
C LEU A 44 -4.91 -18.05 12.91
N HIS A 45 -3.74 -18.03 12.26
CA HIS A 45 -3.51 -17.08 11.16
C HIS A 45 -4.41 -17.38 9.96
N LYS A 46 -4.70 -18.66 9.70
CA LYS A 46 -5.67 -19.06 8.67
C LYS A 46 -7.08 -18.62 9.03
N ALA A 47 -7.50 -18.81 10.27
CA ALA A 47 -8.81 -18.36 10.75
C ALA A 47 -8.96 -16.82 10.68
N TRP A 48 -7.91 -16.07 11.01
CA TRP A 48 -7.91 -14.61 10.86
C TRP A 48 -7.97 -14.16 9.41
N ASN A 49 -7.22 -14.80 8.51
CA ASN A 49 -7.29 -14.52 7.08
C ASN A 49 -8.68 -14.82 6.51
N ALA A 50 -9.34 -15.89 6.95
CA ALA A 50 -10.69 -16.26 6.51
C ALA A 50 -11.77 -15.25 6.96
N ARG A 51 -11.51 -14.47 8.02
CA ARG A 51 -12.40 -13.42 8.51
C ARG A 51 -12.17 -12.06 7.85
N LEU A 52 -11.16 -11.94 6.98
CA LEU A 52 -10.94 -10.69 6.26
C LEU A 52 -12.07 -10.48 5.26
N ASP A 53 -12.54 -9.24 5.19
CA ASP A 53 -13.49 -8.80 4.18
C ASP A 53 -12.84 -8.94 2.79
N ALA A 54 -13.35 -9.89 2.00
CA ALA A 54 -12.78 -10.25 0.71
C ALA A 54 -12.98 -9.14 -0.33
N ASP A 55 -14.11 -8.44 -0.28
CA ASP A 55 -14.44 -7.36 -1.20
C ASP A 55 -13.55 -6.15 -0.94
N LEU A 56 -13.42 -5.77 0.32
CA LEU A 56 -12.54 -4.68 0.73
C LEU A 56 -11.06 -5.01 0.48
N PHE A 57 -10.62 -6.25 0.72
CA PHE A 57 -9.27 -6.68 0.38
C PHE A 57 -9.04 -6.71 -1.14
N GLY A 58 -10.06 -7.05 -1.92
CA GLY A 58 -10.03 -7.10 -3.38
C GLY A 58 -9.73 -5.75 -4.03
N GLN A 59 -10.04 -4.64 -3.36
CA GLN A 59 -9.70 -3.28 -3.82
C GLN A 59 -8.20 -3.04 -4.00
N ARG A 60 -7.34 -3.88 -3.39
CA ARG A 60 -5.90 -3.86 -3.62
C ARG A 60 -5.52 -3.94 -5.11
N SER A 61 -6.29 -4.68 -5.90
CA SER A 61 -6.09 -4.81 -7.35
C SER A 61 -5.95 -3.45 -8.04
N GLN A 62 -6.67 -2.43 -7.58
CA GLN A 62 -6.59 -1.06 -8.11
C GLN A 62 -5.19 -0.46 -7.96
N SER A 63 -4.57 -0.64 -6.78
CA SER A 63 -3.20 -0.18 -6.52
C SER A 63 -2.18 -0.93 -7.37
N GLU A 64 -2.39 -2.23 -7.61
CA GLU A 64 -1.54 -3.03 -8.50
C GLU A 64 -1.66 -2.59 -9.96
N THR A 65 -2.87 -2.29 -10.43
CA THR A 65 -3.12 -1.73 -11.76
C THR A 65 -2.41 -0.40 -11.95
N VAL A 66 -2.58 0.55 -11.01
CA VAL A 66 -1.91 1.86 -11.07
C VAL A 66 -0.39 1.68 -11.09
N ASN A 67 0.16 0.86 -10.19
CA ASN A 67 1.60 0.59 -10.17
C ASN A 67 2.10 -0.05 -11.47
N SER A 68 1.34 -0.98 -12.05
CA SER A 68 1.69 -1.61 -13.33
C SER A 68 1.72 -0.59 -14.47
N THR A 69 0.72 0.29 -14.54
CA THR A 69 0.64 1.37 -15.53
C THR A 69 1.80 2.35 -15.38
N LEU A 70 2.09 2.79 -14.14
CA LEU A 70 3.23 3.67 -13.85
C LEU A 70 4.56 3.05 -14.30
N LYS A 71 4.78 1.77 -13.99
CA LYS A 71 6.01 1.07 -14.39
C LYS A 71 6.15 0.94 -15.90
N ARG A 72 5.05 0.68 -16.62
CA ARG A 72 5.06 0.61 -18.09
C ARG A 72 5.36 1.97 -18.73
N LYS A 73 4.82 3.05 -18.19
CA LYS A 73 4.93 4.40 -18.78
C LYS A 73 6.21 5.14 -18.39
N TYR A 74 6.62 5.07 -17.13
CA TYR A 74 7.75 5.84 -16.59
C TYR A 74 8.98 4.98 -16.25
N GLY A 75 8.88 3.66 -16.42
CA GLY A 75 9.94 2.70 -16.12
C GLY A 75 9.80 2.06 -14.74
N ALA A 76 10.38 0.88 -14.60
CA ALA A 76 10.28 0.06 -13.39
C ALA A 76 11.29 0.41 -12.28
N PHE A 77 12.24 1.30 -12.57
CA PHE A 77 13.37 1.60 -11.69
C PHE A 77 13.40 3.07 -11.32
N VAL A 78 13.81 3.33 -10.09
CA VAL A 78 14.01 4.67 -9.55
C VAL A 78 15.49 5.01 -9.63
N ARG A 79 15.85 6.12 -10.27
CA ARG A 79 17.26 6.45 -10.56
C ARG A 79 18.03 6.88 -9.32
N SER A 80 17.34 7.48 -8.34
CA SER A 80 18.04 8.01 -7.18
C SER A 80 18.49 6.95 -6.19
N ARG A 81 19.66 7.15 -5.56
CA ARG A 81 20.17 6.30 -4.48
C ARG A 81 19.70 6.74 -3.08
N ARG A 82 19.21 7.98 -2.95
CA ARG A 82 18.76 8.54 -1.67
C ARG A 82 17.26 8.33 -1.50
N TRP A 83 16.85 7.77 -0.36
CA TRP A 83 15.45 7.43 -0.09
C TRP A 83 14.47 8.60 -0.32
N TRP A 84 14.78 9.80 0.16
CA TRP A 84 13.88 10.95 -0.03
C TRP A 84 13.72 11.35 -1.50
N LYS A 85 14.76 11.12 -2.33
CA LYS A 85 14.73 11.46 -3.76
C LYS A 85 13.95 10.39 -4.52
N GLN A 86 14.11 9.12 -4.14
CA GLN A 86 13.31 8.02 -4.65
C GLN A 86 11.82 8.25 -4.41
N PHE A 87 11.48 8.69 -3.19
CA PHE A 87 10.10 9.06 -2.85
C PHE A 87 9.57 10.20 -3.73
N ARG A 88 10.37 11.26 -3.93
CA ARG A 88 9.99 12.39 -4.80
C ARG A 88 9.80 11.95 -6.26
N GLU A 89 10.67 11.09 -6.78
CA GLU A 89 10.58 10.55 -8.14
C GLU A 89 9.26 9.80 -8.35
N LEU A 90 8.89 8.92 -7.41
CA LEU A 90 7.60 8.23 -7.45
C LEU A 90 6.40 9.19 -7.33
N THR A 91 6.49 10.18 -6.44
CA THR A 91 5.41 11.18 -6.26
C THR A 91 5.18 11.98 -7.55
N ILE A 92 6.25 12.40 -8.22
CA ILE A 92 6.18 13.12 -9.49
C ILE A 92 5.58 12.22 -10.58
N ALA A 93 6.00 10.96 -10.67
CA ALA A 93 5.42 10.02 -11.64
C ALA A 93 3.91 9.83 -11.45
N CYS A 94 3.43 9.72 -10.20
CA CYS A 94 2.00 9.66 -9.90
C CYS A 94 1.26 10.95 -10.28
N LEU A 95 1.85 12.12 -10.00
CA LEU A 95 1.25 13.41 -10.35
C LEU A 95 1.12 13.57 -11.86
N VAL A 96 2.18 13.27 -12.61
CA VAL A 96 2.17 13.33 -14.09
C VAL A 96 1.15 12.33 -14.64
N HIS A 97 1.06 11.12 -14.08
CA HIS A 97 0.05 10.14 -14.49
C HIS A 97 -1.38 10.66 -14.33
N ASN A 98 -1.67 11.35 -13.22
CA ASN A 98 -2.99 11.92 -12.97
C ASN A 98 -3.31 13.05 -13.94
N ILE A 99 -2.34 13.93 -14.25
CA ILE A 99 -2.51 15.01 -15.24
C ILE A 99 -2.76 14.43 -16.62
N ASP A 100 -1.94 13.46 -17.05
CA ASP A 100 -2.08 12.78 -18.35
C ASP A 100 -3.42 12.04 -18.51
N ARG A 101 -4.07 11.65 -17.40
CA ARG A 101 -5.38 10.99 -17.39
C ARG A 101 -6.55 12.00 -17.34
N SER A 102 -6.30 13.22 -16.88
CA SER A 102 -7.30 14.29 -16.82
C SER A 102 -7.41 15.10 -18.11
N LEU A 103 -6.39 15.05 -18.96
CA LEU A 103 -6.37 15.58 -20.32
C LEU A 103 -7.00 14.58 -21.29
#